data_AF-A0A944GGX7-F1
#
_entry.id   AF-A0A944GGX7-F1
#
_cell.length_a   1.000
_cell.length_b   1.000
_cell.length_c   1.000
_cell.angle_alpha   90.00
_cell.angle_beta   90.00
_cell.angle_gamma   90.00
#
_symmetry.space_group_name_H-M   'P 1'
#
loop_
_entity.id
_entity.type
_entity.pdbx_description
1 polymer ?
#
loop_
_entity_poly.entity_id
_entity_poly.type
_entity_poly.pdbx_seq_one_letter_code
_entity_poly.pdbx_strand_id
1 'polypeptide(L)'
;MGRFLNPGNGGFRMIIKPETYVDKTGIIGYLNTWIDTDSRFVCVSRARRFGKTVAARTIRAYYDNSCDSHDLFAPYEIARDPSYEAYINKYDVIGLDVQSFFLLDDDPWAFIKRLE
;
A
#
# COMPACT_ATOMS: atom_id res chain seq x y z
N MET A 1 -17.18 5.06 3.92
CA MET A 1 -16.38 6.03 4.70
C MET A 1 -14.92 5.63 4.56
N GLY A 2 -14.08 6.45 3.92
CA GLY A 2 -12.69 6.09 3.64
C GLY A 2 -11.85 6.15 4.91
N ARG A 3 -11.19 5.06 5.29
CA ARG A 3 -10.11 5.09 6.30
C ARG A 3 -8.84 5.51 5.60
N PHE A 4 -8.30 6.68 5.97
CA PHE A 4 -7.08 7.23 5.41
C PHE A 4 -5.85 6.76 6.16
N LEU A 5 -5.88 6.85 7.50
CA LEU A 5 -4.90 6.24 8.39
C LEU A 5 -5.20 4.75 8.52
N ASN A 6 -4.15 3.95 8.39
CA ASN A 6 -4.15 2.49 8.58
C ASN A 6 -5.32 1.81 7.85
N PRO A 7 -5.36 1.90 6.50
CA PRO A 7 -6.44 1.35 5.68
C PRO A 7 -6.56 -0.18 5.75
N GLY A 8 -5.57 -0.87 6.32
CA GLY A 8 -5.48 -2.30 6.49
C GLY A 8 -5.17 -3.05 5.19
N ASN A 9 -5.19 -4.38 5.28
CA ASN A 9 -4.81 -5.27 4.19
C ASN A 9 -5.96 -5.71 3.25
N GLY A 10 -7.17 -5.20 3.45
CA GLY A 10 -8.35 -5.57 2.66
C GLY A 10 -8.19 -5.29 1.16
N GLY A 11 -7.45 -4.23 0.80
CA GLY A 11 -7.15 -3.91 -0.59
C GLY A 11 -6.33 -5.00 -1.28
N PHE A 12 -5.29 -5.53 -0.62
CA PHE A 12 -4.46 -6.58 -1.17
C PHE A 12 -5.16 -7.94 -1.17
N ARG A 13 -5.94 -8.26 -0.12
CA ARG A 13 -6.82 -9.45 -0.12
C ARG A 13 -7.72 -9.53 -1.35
N MET A 14 -8.28 -8.40 -1.79
CA MET A 14 -9.12 -8.38 -3.00
C MET A 14 -8.32 -8.53 -4.30
N ILE A 15 -7.08 -8.04 -4.33
CA ILE A 15 -6.19 -8.11 -5.50
C ILE A 15 -5.76 -9.55 -5.79
N ILE A 16 -5.52 -10.36 -4.76
CA ILE A 16 -4.99 -11.73 -4.91
C ILE A 16 -6.07 -12.80 -5.08
N LYS A 17 -7.35 -12.46 -4.89
CA LYS A 17 -8.47 -13.39 -5.05
C LYS A 17 -8.57 -14.03 -6.45
N PRO A 18 -8.36 -13.29 -7.56
CA PRO A 18 -8.43 -13.89 -8.90
C PRO A 18 -7.26 -14.84 -9.16
N GLU A 19 -7.53 -15.95 -9.85
CA GLU A 19 -6.49 -16.92 -10.29
C GLU A 19 -5.48 -16.30 -11.26
N THR A 20 -5.85 -15.19 -11.92
CA THR A 20 -4.99 -14.46 -12.86
C THR A 20 -4.02 -13.51 -12.16
N TYR A 21 -3.99 -13.47 -10.83
CA TYR A 21 -3.05 -12.66 -10.09
C TYR A 21 -1.61 -13.09 -10.40
N VAL A 22 -0.78 -12.11 -10.78
CA VAL A 22 0.66 -12.29 -10.96
C VAL A 22 1.35 -11.64 -9.77
N ASP A 23 2.16 -12.43 -9.07
CA ASP A 23 2.96 -11.95 -7.96
C ASP A 23 3.94 -10.87 -8.42
N LYS A 24 3.91 -9.74 -7.71
CA LYS A 24 4.79 -8.59 -7.90
C LYS A 24 5.28 -8.05 -6.56
N THR A 25 5.18 -8.85 -5.51
CA THR A 25 5.52 -8.43 -4.15
C THR A 25 7.02 -8.19 -3.97
N GLY A 26 7.89 -8.74 -4.82
CA GLY A 26 9.33 -8.46 -4.82
C GLY A 26 9.68 -6.96 -4.93
N ILE A 27 8.80 -6.12 -5.48
CA ILE A 27 9.00 -4.65 -5.46
C ILE A 27 9.13 -4.10 -4.04
N ILE A 28 8.49 -4.72 -3.05
CA ILE A 28 8.54 -4.29 -1.66
C ILE A 28 9.96 -4.45 -1.11
N GLY A 29 10.66 -5.55 -1.43
CA GLY A 29 12.04 -5.76 -0.98
C GLY A 29 12.96 -4.66 -1.49
N TYR A 30 12.77 -4.23 -2.74
CA TYR A 30 13.49 -3.06 -3.27
C TYR A 30 13.15 -1.77 -2.51
N LEU A 31 11.86 -1.52 -2.22
CA LEU A 31 11.43 -0.35 -1.46
C LEU A 31 11.94 -0.35 -0.01
N ASN A 32 12.04 -1.52 0.63
CA ASN A 32 12.59 -1.67 1.97
C ASN A 32 14.03 -1.14 2.06
N THR A 33 14.82 -1.28 0.98
CA THR A 33 16.20 -0.72 0.94
C THR A 33 16.25 0.81 0.93
N TRP A 34 15.13 1.48 0.62
CA TRP A 34 15.04 2.93 0.55
C TRP A 34 14.51 3.57 1.83
N ILE A 35 13.94 2.77 2.75
CA ILE A 35 13.47 3.25 4.05
C ILE A 35 14.63 3.90 4.81
N ASP A 36 14.36 5.05 5.42
CA ASP A 36 15.34 5.86 6.17
C ASP A 36 16.59 6.30 5.37
N THR A 37 16.48 6.34 4.04
CA THR A 37 17.51 6.88 3.15
C THR A 37 17.06 8.19 2.48
N ASP A 38 17.97 8.87 1.80
CA ASP A 38 17.64 10.00 0.92
C ASP A 38 16.86 9.58 -0.33
N SER A 39 16.86 8.28 -0.68
CA SER A 39 16.11 7.72 -1.80
C SER A 39 14.68 7.30 -1.44
N ARG A 40 14.19 7.58 -0.22
CA ARG A 40 12.86 7.14 0.27
C ARG A 40 11.65 7.63 -0.52
N PHE A 41 11.82 8.57 -1.44
CA PHE A 41 10.72 9.18 -2.18
C PHE A 41 10.53 8.53 -3.56
N VAL A 42 9.39 7.89 -3.77
CA VAL A 42 9.03 7.21 -5.03
C VAL A 42 7.92 7.99 -5.74
N CYS A 43 8.14 8.33 -7.01
CA CYS A 43 7.09 8.90 -7.88
C CYS A 43 6.96 8.08 -9.15
N VAL A 44 5.77 7.51 -9.39
CA VAL A 44 5.45 6.76 -10.61
C VAL A 44 4.39 7.51 -11.42
N SER A 45 4.81 8.21 -12.47
CA SER A 45 3.95 9.09 -13.27
C SER A 45 3.47 8.48 -14.61
N ARG A 46 2.48 9.14 -15.22
CA ARG A 46 2.03 9.06 -16.64
C ARG A 46 1.37 7.79 -17.19
N ALA A 47 1.66 6.57 -16.75
CA ALA A 47 1.16 5.38 -17.45
C ALA A 47 -0.22 4.87 -16.96
N ARG A 48 -1.29 4.96 -17.76
CA ARG A 48 -2.63 4.41 -17.42
C ARG A 48 -2.62 2.87 -17.51
N ARG A 49 -3.33 2.19 -16.60
CA ARG A 49 -3.46 0.69 -16.55
C ARG A 49 -2.17 -0.09 -16.28
N PHE A 50 -1.11 0.56 -15.82
CA PHE A 50 0.14 -0.10 -15.43
C PHE A 50 0.14 -0.70 -14.01
N GLY A 51 -1.03 -0.88 -13.39
CA GLY A 51 -1.13 -1.51 -12.07
C GLY A 51 -0.63 -0.65 -10.89
N LYS A 52 -0.44 0.67 -11.06
CA LYS A 52 0.01 1.56 -9.97
C LYS A 52 -0.89 1.49 -8.73
N THR A 53 -2.21 1.49 -8.91
CA THR A 53 -3.17 1.34 -7.80
C THR A 53 -3.07 -0.03 -7.13
N VAL A 54 -2.77 -1.09 -7.89
CA VAL A 54 -2.54 -2.43 -7.37
C VAL A 54 -1.29 -2.42 -6.49
N ALA A 55 -0.17 -1.92 -7.02
CA ALA A 55 1.08 -1.79 -6.27
C ALA A 55 0.90 -0.96 -5.00
N ALA A 56 0.23 0.20 -5.08
CA ALA A 56 -0.03 1.04 -3.90
C ALA A 56 -0.83 0.30 -2.81
N ARG A 57 -1.85 -0.48 -3.18
CA ARG A 57 -2.65 -1.25 -2.21
C ARG A 57 -1.87 -2.42 -1.62
N THR A 58 -1.02 -3.08 -2.41
CA THR A 58 -0.10 -4.12 -1.93
C THR A 58 0.91 -3.54 -0.95
N ILE A 59 1.57 -2.43 -1.30
CA ILE A 59 2.54 -1.74 -0.44
C ILE A 59 1.89 -1.27 0.87
N ARG A 60 0.69 -0.69 0.81
CA ARG A 60 -0.06 -0.29 2.02
C ARG A 60 -0.29 -1.49 2.94
N ALA A 61 -0.82 -2.58 2.40
CA ALA A 61 -1.12 -3.78 3.18
C ALA A 61 0.12 -4.40 3.85
N TYR A 62 1.29 -4.28 3.22
CA TYR A 62 2.53 -4.80 3.76
C TYR A 62 3.01 -4.02 4.99
N TYR A 63 3.04 -2.69 4.92
CA TYR A 63 3.59 -1.87 6.00
C TYR A 63 2.62 -1.58 7.14
N ASP A 64 1.32 -1.60 6.89
CA ASP A 64 0.27 -1.16 7.82
C ASP A 64 0.25 -1.95 9.15
N ASN A 65 0.49 -1.27 10.26
CA ASN A 65 0.60 -1.85 11.61
C ASN A 65 -0.74 -2.19 12.27
N SER A 66 -1.88 -1.82 11.67
CA SER A 66 -3.21 -2.05 12.26
C SER A 66 -3.77 -3.45 11.98
N CYS A 67 -3.06 -4.26 11.20
CA CYS A 67 -3.49 -5.58 10.81
C CYS A 67 -2.32 -6.56 10.74
N ASP A 68 -2.61 -7.85 10.96
CA ASP A 68 -1.67 -8.93 10.66
C ASP A 68 -1.84 -9.37 9.20
N SER A 69 -0.75 -9.27 8.45
CA SER A 69 -0.68 -9.60 7.03
C SER A 69 0.31 -10.74 6.72
N HIS A 70 0.88 -11.41 7.72
CA HIS A 70 1.88 -12.47 7.48
C HIS A 70 1.32 -13.58 6.60
N ASP A 71 0.16 -14.13 6.94
CA ASP A 71 -0.50 -15.17 6.14
C ASP A 71 -0.82 -14.70 4.71
N LEU A 72 -1.08 -13.39 4.55
CA LEU A 72 -1.40 -12.79 3.28
C LEU A 72 -0.18 -12.69 2.35
N PHE A 73 1.01 -12.51 2.91
CA PHE A 73 2.25 -12.36 2.16
C PHE A 73 3.11 -13.64 2.12
N ALA A 74 2.90 -14.59 3.04
CA ALA A 74 3.66 -15.83 3.14
C ALA A 74 3.79 -16.63 1.83
N PRO A 75 2.78 -16.70 0.94
CA PRO A 75 2.90 -17.44 -0.31
C PRO A 75 3.76 -16.74 -1.39
N TYR A 76 4.08 -15.46 -1.22
CA TYR A 76 4.61 -14.59 -2.26
C TYR A 76 6.11 -14.29 -2.13
N GLU A 77 6.70 -13.77 -3.19
CA GLU A 77 8.14 -13.50 -3.33
C GLU A 77 8.73 -12.71 -2.16
N ILE A 78 8.01 -11.70 -1.65
CA ILE A 78 8.49 -10.86 -0.55
C ILE A 78 8.75 -11.64 0.75
N ALA A 79 8.04 -12.75 1.00
CA ALA A 79 8.26 -13.56 2.21
C ALA A 79 9.63 -14.25 2.25
N ARG A 80 10.35 -14.28 1.11
CA ARG A 80 11.70 -14.82 0.99
C ARG A 80 12.78 -13.75 1.09
N ASP A 81 12.39 -12.48 1.10
CA ASP A 81 13.32 -11.37 1.20
C ASP A 81 13.86 -11.24 2.64
N PRO A 82 15.18 -11.03 2.85
CA PRO A 82 15.74 -10.88 4.19
C PRO A 82 15.14 -9.73 5.01
N SER A 83 14.58 -8.72 4.34
CA SER A 83 13.95 -7.56 4.97
C SER A 83 12.48 -7.77 5.36
N TYR A 84 11.89 -8.92 5.02
CA TYR A 84 10.47 -9.21 5.22
C TYR A 84 9.98 -8.91 6.65
N GLU A 85 10.53 -9.63 7.63
CA GLU A 85 10.15 -9.55 9.05
C GLU A 85 10.47 -8.19 9.68
N ALA A 86 11.47 -7.49 9.13
CA ALA A 86 11.87 -6.19 9.64
C ALA A 86 10.82 -5.10 9.39
N TYR A 87 9.98 -5.26 8.36
CA TYR A 87 9.12 -4.18 7.87
C TYR A 87 7.64 -4.54 7.75
N ILE A 88 7.27 -5.82 7.72
CA ILE A 88 5.86 -6.20 7.66
C ILE A 88 5.09 -5.74 8.92
N ASN A 89 4.00 -5.02 8.69
CA ASN A 89 3.09 -4.47 9.70
C ASN A 89 3.79 -3.63 10.79
N LYS A 90 4.80 -2.82 10.42
CA LYS A 90 5.58 -1.99 11.35
C LYS A 90 5.28 -0.49 11.33
N TYR A 91 4.45 0.00 10.41
CA TYR A 91 4.28 1.43 10.19
C TYR A 91 2.81 1.87 10.20
N ASP A 92 2.60 3.11 10.64
CA ASP A 92 1.38 3.83 10.31
C ASP A 92 1.39 4.20 8.82
N VAL A 93 0.30 3.91 8.13
CA VAL A 93 0.18 4.10 6.69
C VAL A 93 -0.95 5.07 6.39
N ILE A 94 -0.60 6.17 5.71
CA ILE A 94 -1.60 7.12 5.21
C ILE A 94 -1.85 6.83 3.72
N GLY A 95 -3.06 6.38 3.42
CA GLY A 95 -3.50 6.05 2.08
C GLY A 95 -4.44 7.09 1.49
N LEU A 96 -3.94 7.99 0.66
CA LEU A 96 -4.77 9.00 -0.02
C LEU A 96 -5.15 8.55 -1.44
N ASP A 97 -6.41 8.80 -1.80
CA ASP A 97 -6.88 8.78 -3.19
C ASP A 97 -7.48 10.16 -3.51
N VAL A 98 -6.62 11.00 -4.07
CA VAL A 98 -6.94 12.39 -4.36
C VAL A 98 -7.93 12.51 -5.53
N GLN A 99 -7.97 11.52 -6.43
CA GLN A 99 -8.92 11.54 -7.54
C GLN A 99 -10.34 11.33 -7.01
N SER A 100 -10.54 10.36 -6.13
CA SER A 100 -11.85 10.12 -5.50
C SER A 100 -12.33 11.32 -4.68
N PHE A 101 -11.39 12.11 -4.12
CA PHE A 101 -11.72 13.32 -3.37
C PHE A 101 -12.32 14.42 -4.26
N PHE A 102 -11.66 14.78 -5.37
CA PHE A 102 -12.14 15.83 -6.27
C PHE A 102 -13.39 15.47 -7.07
N LEU A 103 -13.73 14.18 -7.18
CA LEU A 103 -14.93 13.71 -7.87
C LEU A 103 -16.20 13.79 -7.01
N LEU A 104 -16.08 13.99 -5.70
CA LEU A 104 -17.20 13.96 -4.75
C LEU A 104 -17.69 15.37 -4.32
N ASP A 105 -17.17 16.46 -4.92
CA ASP A 105 -17.50 17.86 -4.54
C ASP A 105 -17.41 18.14 -3.02
N ASP A 106 -16.58 17.38 -2.30
CA ASP A 106 -16.39 17.56 -0.86
C ASP A 106 -15.49 18.80 -0.60
N ASP A 107 -15.95 19.68 0.30
CA ASP A 107 -15.18 20.82 0.82
C ASP A 107 -13.77 20.38 1.28
N PRO A 108 -12.68 21.05 0.84
CA PRO A 108 -11.31 20.80 1.30
C PRO A 108 -11.16 20.70 2.83
N TRP A 109 -11.96 21.45 3.60
CA TRP A 109 -11.90 21.37 5.06
C TRP A 109 -12.50 20.07 5.62
N ALA A 110 -13.45 19.47 4.91
CA ALA A 110 -13.99 18.16 5.26
C ALA A 110 -12.93 17.06 5.13
N PHE A 111 -11.91 17.24 4.28
CA PHE A 111 -10.78 16.30 4.16
C PHE A 111 -9.88 16.33 5.38
N ILE A 112 -9.46 17.51 5.84
CA ILE A 112 -8.57 17.67 7.00
C ILE A 112 -9.20 17.02 8.23
N LYS A 113 -10.50 17.25 8.47
CA LYS A 113 -11.24 16.62 9.57
C LYS A 113 -11.37 15.10 9.48
N ARG A 114 -11.12 14.49 8.31
CA ARG A 114 -11.14 13.04 8.13
C ARG A 114 -9.75 12.41 8.26
N LEU A 115 -8.69 13.23 8.30
CA LEU A 115 -7.31 12.79 8.52
C LEU A 115 -6.94 12.73 10.00
N GLU A 116 -7.55 13.58 10.82
CA GLU A 116 -7.48 13.57 12.30
C GLU A 116 -8.27 12.40 12.91
#